data_AF-A0A2K0AX64-F1
#
_entry.id   AF-A0A2K0AX64-F1
#
_cell.length_a   1.000
_cell.length_b   1.000
_cell.length_c   1.000
_cell.angle_alpha   90.00
_cell.angle_beta   90.00
_cell.angle_gamma   90.00
#
_symmetry.space_group_name_H-M   'P 1'
#
loop_
_entity.id
_entity.type
_entity.pdbx_description
1 polymer ?
#
loop_
_entity_poly.entity_id
_entity_poly.type
_entity_poly.pdbx_seq_one_letter_code
_entity_poly.pdbx_strand_id
1 'polypeptide(L)'
;MNDTIYIIYKENFTRATEKSKLNLLVLELIKEQYKYHQSHCTQEEFMNNHAKFYKKLAPLYIKANTIELDVEDLKDFIRIYNDHFTNDASFHFHLKEYKVNQEKISHISSLTALIENLDFHHFEELRELEEIKTSSI
;
A
#
# COMPACT_ATOMS: atom_id res chain seq x y z
N MET A 1 -7.06 0.81 22.49
CA MET A 1 -6.04 0.27 21.56
C MET A 1 -5.89 1.24 20.41
N ASN A 2 -4.74 1.87 20.18
CA ASN A 2 -4.62 2.79 19.03
C ASN A 2 -4.76 2.00 17.72
N ASP A 3 -5.59 2.49 16.80
CA ASP A 3 -5.68 1.93 15.46
C ASP A 3 -4.53 2.49 14.60
N THR A 4 -4.04 1.68 13.67
CA THR A 4 -2.96 2.07 12.76
C THR A 4 -3.48 2.10 11.34
N ILE A 5 -3.28 3.23 10.67
CA ILE A 5 -3.46 3.37 9.22
C ILE A 5 -2.12 3.08 8.55
N TYR A 6 -2.15 2.19 7.58
CA TYR A 6 -1.03 1.85 6.71
C TYR A 6 -1.24 2.55 5.38
N ILE A 7 -0.26 3.33 4.94
CA ILE A 7 -0.28 3.99 3.65
C ILE A 7 0.83 3.43 2.79
N ILE A 8 0.46 2.93 1.62
CA ILE A 8 1.37 2.54 0.55
C ILE A 8 1.34 3.63 -0.50
N TYR A 9 2.49 4.17 -0.87
CA TYR A 9 2.57 5.25 -1.84
C TYR A 9 3.79 5.14 -2.75
N LYS A 10 3.68 5.80 -3.91
CA LYS A 10 4.75 6.15 -4.86
C LYS A 10 4.29 7.37 -5.67
N GLU A 11 5.12 7.90 -6.57
CA GLU A 11 4.96 9.22 -7.22
C GLU A 11 3.54 9.55 -7.71
N ASN A 12 2.78 8.58 -8.23
CA ASN A 12 1.41 8.77 -8.72
C ASN A 12 0.41 7.74 -8.18
N PHE A 13 0.64 7.27 -6.96
CA PHE A 13 -0.19 6.23 -6.37
C PHE A 13 -0.22 6.36 -4.86
N THR A 14 -1.41 6.27 -4.28
CA THR A 14 -1.61 6.21 -2.84
C THR A 14 -2.75 5.24 -2.55
N ARG A 15 -2.54 4.35 -1.59
CA ARG A 15 -3.58 3.52 -0.96
C ARG A 15 -3.40 3.61 0.54
N ALA A 16 -4.50 3.81 1.25
CA ALA A 16 -4.52 3.89 2.70
C ALA A 16 -5.50 2.85 3.25
N THR A 17 -5.06 2.07 4.22
CA THR A 17 -5.89 1.00 4.78
C THR A 17 -5.69 0.83 6.27
N GLU A 18 -6.65 0.15 6.87
CA GLU A 18 -6.62 -0.28 8.27
C GLU A 18 -6.04 -1.70 8.37
N LYS A 19 -5.56 -2.09 9.55
CA LYS A 19 -5.02 -3.44 9.78
C LYS A 19 -5.97 -4.55 9.33
N SER A 20 -7.26 -4.42 9.68
CA SER A 20 -8.32 -5.38 9.37
C SER A 20 -8.59 -5.58 7.88
N LYS A 21 -8.07 -4.69 7.01
CA LYS A 21 -8.27 -4.70 5.56
C LYS A 21 -6.96 -4.90 4.79
N LEU A 22 -5.86 -5.24 5.47
CA LEU A 22 -4.55 -5.47 4.83
C LEU A 22 -4.59 -6.59 3.78
N ASN A 23 -5.31 -7.68 4.09
CA ASN A 23 -5.50 -8.79 3.16
C ASN A 23 -6.18 -8.35 1.86
N LEU A 24 -7.22 -7.50 1.95
CA LEU A 24 -7.94 -6.98 0.79
C LEU A 24 -7.02 -6.11 -0.07
N LEU A 25 -6.26 -5.20 0.57
CA LEU A 25 -5.32 -4.33 -0.14
C LEU A 25 -4.25 -5.15 -0.88
N VAL A 26 -3.59 -6.09 -0.22
CA VAL A 26 -2.55 -6.92 -0.86
C VAL A 26 -3.13 -7.72 -2.03
N LEU A 27 -4.34 -8.27 -1.91
CA LEU A 27 -4.99 -8.98 -3.01
C LEU A 27 -5.31 -8.08 -4.20
N GLU A 28 -5.77 -6.85 -3.94
CA GLU A 28 -6.03 -5.85 -4.97
C GLU A 28 -4.75 -5.52 -5.74
N LEU A 29 -3.67 -5.17 -5.03
CA LEU A 29 -2.39 -4.81 -5.64
C LEU A 29 -1.80 -5.92 -6.50
N ILE A 30 -1.85 -7.17 -6.03
CA ILE A 30 -1.37 -8.32 -6.81
C ILE A 30 -2.21 -8.49 -8.10
N LYS A 31 -3.53 -8.34 -7.99
CA LYS A 31 -4.45 -8.48 -9.14
C LYS A 31 -4.29 -7.35 -10.14
N GLU A 32 -4.16 -6.10 -9.67
CA GLU A 32 -3.92 -4.94 -10.53
C GLU A 32 -2.63 -5.10 -11.31
N GLN A 33 -1.54 -5.50 -10.64
CA GLN A 33 -0.26 -5.71 -11.32
C GLN A 33 -0.33 -6.86 -12.33
N TYR A 34 -1.02 -7.96 -11.98
CA TYR A 34 -1.22 -9.08 -12.91
C TYR A 34 -1.99 -8.65 -14.16
N LYS A 35 -3.10 -7.90 -13.99
CA LYS A 35 -3.86 -7.35 -15.12
C LYS A 35 -3.01 -6.39 -15.94
N TYR A 36 -2.20 -5.54 -15.31
CA TYR A 36 -1.30 -4.64 -16.01
C TYR A 36 -0.33 -5.41 -16.93
N HIS A 37 0.39 -6.40 -16.40
CA HIS A 37 1.31 -7.20 -17.21
C HIS A 37 0.59 -8.00 -18.30
N GLN A 38 -0.61 -8.54 -18.03
CA GLN A 38 -1.39 -9.24 -19.06
C GLN A 38 -1.79 -8.34 -20.23
N SER A 39 -2.06 -7.06 -19.97
CA SER A 39 -2.47 -6.10 -20.99
C SER A 39 -1.31 -5.52 -21.80
N HIS A 40 -0.07 -5.58 -21.27
CA HIS A 40 1.08 -4.89 -21.86
C HIS A 40 2.22 -5.83 -22.27
N CYS A 41 2.14 -7.12 -21.95
CA CYS A 41 3.15 -8.12 -22.31
C CYS A 41 2.53 -9.23 -23.15
N THR A 42 3.30 -9.74 -24.10
CA THR A 42 3.01 -11.03 -24.71
C THR A 42 3.10 -12.16 -23.67
N GLN A 43 2.51 -13.32 -23.97
CA GLN A 43 2.60 -14.48 -23.08
C GLN A 43 4.06 -14.91 -22.82
N GLU A 44 4.92 -14.84 -23.85
CA GLU A 44 6.33 -15.18 -23.73
C GLU A 44 7.08 -14.19 -22.82
N GLU A 45 6.91 -12.88 -23.03
CA GLU A 45 7.49 -11.85 -22.16
C GLU A 45 7.00 -11.97 -20.72
N PHE A 46 5.71 -12.25 -20.53
CA PHE A 46 5.14 -12.51 -19.21
C PHE A 46 5.85 -13.67 -18.51
N MET A 47 5.98 -14.80 -19.20
CA MET A 47 6.58 -15.99 -18.63
C MET A 47 8.07 -15.81 -18.34
N ASN A 48 8.79 -15.13 -19.22
CA ASN A 48 10.23 -14.92 -19.09
C ASN A 48 10.57 -13.88 -18.01
N ASN A 49 9.81 -12.79 -17.93
CA ASN A 49 10.18 -11.62 -17.12
C ASN A 49 9.40 -11.53 -15.80
N HIS A 50 8.14 -11.99 -15.76
CA HIS A 50 7.23 -11.73 -14.63
C HIS A 50 6.83 -12.99 -13.86
N ALA A 51 6.94 -14.20 -14.42
CA ALA A 51 6.53 -15.43 -13.71
C ALA A 51 7.27 -15.65 -12.38
N LYS A 52 8.58 -15.33 -12.34
CA LYS A 52 9.38 -15.41 -11.09
C LYS A 52 8.87 -14.46 -10.01
N PHE A 53 8.40 -13.27 -10.39
CA PHE A 53 7.81 -12.31 -9.47
C PHE A 53 6.51 -12.85 -8.86
N TYR A 54 5.60 -13.38 -9.67
CA TYR A 54 4.36 -13.98 -9.14
C TYR A 54 4.59 -15.25 -8.32
N LYS A 55 5.62 -16.04 -8.64
CA LYS A 55 6.03 -17.17 -7.80
C LYS A 55 6.44 -16.73 -6.40
N LYS A 56 7.12 -15.57 -6.26
CA LYS A 56 7.48 -14.99 -4.96
C LYS A 56 6.25 -14.45 -4.22
N LEU A 57 5.27 -13.89 -4.93
CA LEU A 57 4.03 -13.36 -4.35
C LEU A 57 3.00 -14.43 -3.96
N ALA A 58 3.08 -15.64 -4.52
CA ALA A 58 2.08 -16.69 -4.31
C ALA A 58 1.80 -17.01 -2.83
N PRO A 59 2.80 -17.12 -1.93
CA PRO A 59 2.55 -17.33 -0.50
C PRO A 59 1.70 -16.22 0.13
N LEU A 60 2.00 -14.95 -0.16
CA LEU A 60 1.23 -13.81 0.33
C LEU A 60 -0.19 -13.81 -0.22
N TYR A 61 -0.36 -14.12 -1.50
CA TYR A 61 -1.68 -14.25 -2.12
C TYR A 61 -2.53 -15.32 -1.43
N ILE A 62 -1.96 -16.51 -1.18
CA ILE A 62 -2.65 -17.60 -0.48
C ILE A 62 -2.98 -17.18 0.96
N LYS A 63 -2.00 -16.58 1.67
CA LYS A 63 -2.19 -16.10 3.04
C LYS A 63 -3.35 -15.11 3.13
N ALA A 64 -3.38 -14.11 2.24
CA ALA A 64 -4.41 -13.07 2.21
C ALA A 64 -5.82 -13.60 1.89
N ASN A 65 -5.93 -14.72 1.18
CA ASN A 65 -7.22 -15.38 0.95
C ASN A 65 -7.67 -16.27 2.13
N THR A 66 -6.77 -16.59 3.07
CA THR A 66 -7.02 -17.58 4.12
C THR A 66 -7.15 -16.94 5.50
N ILE A 67 -6.32 -15.95 5.80
CA ILE A 67 -6.23 -15.30 7.11
C ILE A 67 -6.01 -13.79 6.97
N GLU A 68 -6.25 -13.06 8.05
CA GLU A 68 -5.84 -11.66 8.15
C GLU A 68 -4.31 -11.53 8.06
N LEU A 69 -3.86 -10.53 7.31
CA LEU A 69 -2.44 -10.19 7.20
C LEU A 69 -2.03 -9.24 8.32
N ASP A 70 -0.75 -9.28 8.68
CA ASP A 70 -0.13 -8.30 9.56
C ASP A 70 0.79 -7.33 8.77
N VAL A 71 1.44 -6.43 9.51
CA VAL A 71 2.34 -5.42 8.91
C VAL A 71 3.59 -6.04 8.31
N GLU A 72 4.07 -7.17 8.84
CA GLU A 72 5.26 -7.83 8.30
C GLU A 72 4.94 -8.49 6.96
N ASP A 73 3.73 -9.03 6.79
CA ASP A 73 3.24 -9.49 5.48
C ASP A 73 3.20 -8.36 4.46
N LEU A 74 2.74 -7.17 4.87
CA LEU A 74 2.72 -6.00 3.98
C LEU A 74 4.13 -5.55 3.60
N LYS A 75 5.06 -5.50 4.56
CA LYS A 75 6.47 -5.19 4.29
C LYS A 75 7.10 -6.21 3.35
N ASP A 76 6.77 -7.49 3.51
CA ASP A 76 7.21 -8.55 2.60
C ASP A 76 6.67 -8.37 1.19
N PHE A 77 5.39 -8.01 1.04
CA PHE A 77 4.81 -7.64 -0.24
C PHE A 77 5.60 -6.49 -0.90
N ILE A 78 5.81 -5.40 -0.16
CA ILE A 78 6.52 -4.21 -0.67
C ILE A 78 7.94 -4.56 -1.09
N ARG A 79 8.65 -5.36 -0.30
CA ARG A 79 10.00 -5.83 -0.63
C ARG A 79 9.99 -6.64 -1.93
N ILE A 80 9.11 -7.65 -2.05
CA ILE A 80 9.03 -8.49 -3.26
C ILE A 80 8.68 -7.64 -4.49
N TYR A 81 7.80 -6.65 -4.34
CA TYR A 81 7.44 -5.71 -5.38
C TYR A 81 8.64 -4.84 -5.80
N ASN A 82 9.31 -4.19 -4.85
CA ASN A 82 10.44 -3.30 -5.15
C ASN A 82 11.64 -4.06 -5.74
N ASP A 83 11.89 -5.29 -5.27
CA ASP A 83 12.89 -6.20 -5.84
C ASP A 83 12.58 -6.60 -7.30
N HIS A 84 11.34 -6.46 -7.75
CA HIS A 84 10.98 -6.68 -9.15
C HIS A 84 11.33 -5.47 -10.02
N PHE A 85 11.25 -4.26 -9.47
CA PHE A 85 11.47 -2.99 -10.16
C PHE A 85 12.81 -2.33 -9.76
N THR A 86 13.87 -3.12 -9.56
CA THR A 86 15.16 -2.61 -9.00
C THR A 86 15.79 -1.47 -9.77
N ASN A 87 15.52 -1.37 -11.08
CA ASN A 87 16.18 -0.42 -11.96
C ASN A 87 15.49 0.94 -12.01
N ASP A 88 14.32 1.09 -11.39
CA ASP A 88 13.55 2.32 -11.41
C ASP A 88 12.84 2.55 -10.08
N ALA A 89 13.46 3.44 -9.28
CA ALA A 89 12.98 3.81 -7.97
C ALA A 89 11.61 4.53 -8.00
N SER A 90 11.20 5.12 -9.13
CA SER A 90 9.88 5.77 -9.25
C SER A 90 8.72 4.78 -9.09
N PHE A 91 8.97 3.49 -9.40
CA PHE A 91 7.99 2.44 -9.20
C PHE A 91 7.96 1.88 -7.79
N HIS A 92 8.94 2.18 -6.93
CA HIS A 92 9.05 1.56 -5.62
C HIS A 92 7.93 2.03 -4.70
N PHE A 93 7.29 1.07 -4.05
CA PHE A 93 6.36 1.36 -2.98
C PHE A 93 7.10 1.71 -1.69
N HIS A 94 6.56 2.70 -0.99
CA HIS A 94 6.94 3.09 0.36
C HIS A 94 5.80 2.81 1.33
N LEU A 95 6.14 2.57 2.61
CA LEU A 95 5.18 2.34 3.68
C LEU A 95 5.28 3.46 4.72
N LYS A 96 4.13 4.05 5.06
CA LYS A 96 3.97 4.93 6.21
C LYS A 96 2.91 4.36 7.15
N GLU A 97 3.17 4.46 8.46
CA GLU A 97 2.26 4.01 9.51
C GLU A 97 1.82 5.20 10.36
N TYR A 98 0.51 5.43 10.48
CA TYR A 98 -0.07 6.46 11.34
C TYR A 98 -0.86 5.86 12.48
N LYS A 99 -0.50 6.22 13.70
CA LYS A 99 -1.27 5.89 14.91
C LYS A 99 -2.43 6.88 15.04
N VAL A 100 -3.64 6.36 15.08
CA VAL A 100 -4.87 7.13 15.24
C VAL A 100 -5.41 6.96 16.65
N ASN A 101 -5.78 8.07 17.30
CA ASN A 101 -6.40 8.05 18.62
C ASN A 101 -7.85 7.57 18.52
N GLN A 102 -8.25 6.65 19.41
CA GLN A 102 -9.54 5.97 19.35
C GLN A 102 -10.76 6.91 19.45
N GLU A 103 -10.59 8.05 20.12
CA GLU A 103 -11.67 9.05 20.24
C GLU A 103 -12.07 9.67 18.89
N LYS A 104 -11.27 9.48 17.83
CA LYS A 104 -11.53 9.92 16.45
C LYS A 104 -11.95 8.76 15.51
N ILE A 105 -12.25 7.56 16.04
CA ILE A 105 -12.52 6.33 15.26
C ILE A 105 -13.65 6.46 14.24
N SER A 106 -14.71 7.23 14.53
CA SER A 106 -15.85 7.41 13.62
C SER A 106 -15.45 7.95 12.25
N HIS A 107 -14.23 8.48 12.14
CA HIS A 107 -13.68 9.08 10.93
C HIS A 107 -12.56 8.28 10.28
N ILE A 108 -12.22 7.06 10.74
CA ILE A 108 -11.09 6.31 10.15
C ILE A 108 -11.32 6.00 8.68
N SER A 109 -12.49 5.47 8.31
CA SER A 109 -12.79 5.22 6.90
C SER A 109 -12.89 6.51 6.07
N SER A 110 -13.26 7.64 6.68
CA SER A 110 -13.18 8.94 6.01
C SER A 110 -11.74 9.46 5.90
N LEU A 111 -10.85 9.09 6.82
CA LEU A 111 -9.44 9.47 6.80
C LEU A 111 -8.67 8.68 5.74
N THR A 112 -8.89 7.37 5.61
CA THR A 112 -8.30 6.58 4.52
C THR A 112 -8.77 7.11 3.16
N ALA A 113 -10.06 7.40 3.01
CA ALA A 113 -10.60 8.00 1.78
C ALA A 113 -10.03 9.40 1.51
N LEU A 114 -9.86 10.23 2.55
CA LEU A 114 -9.25 11.55 2.42
C LEU A 114 -7.80 11.46 1.93
N ILE A 115 -6.99 10.58 2.53
CA ILE A 115 -5.59 10.34 2.14
C ILE A 115 -5.52 9.91 0.67
N GLU A 116 -6.37 8.99 0.25
CA GLU A 116 -6.38 8.51 -1.14
C GLU A 116 -6.83 9.58 -2.14
N ASN A 117 -7.76 10.45 -1.76
CA ASN A 117 -8.23 11.55 -2.62
C ASN A 117 -7.23 12.69 -2.75
N LEU A 118 -6.45 12.97 -1.71
CA LEU A 118 -5.44 14.03 -1.71
C LEU A 118 -4.09 13.58 -2.27
N ASP A 119 -3.86 12.27 -2.39
CA ASP A 119 -2.53 11.65 -2.44
C ASP A 119 -1.71 11.86 -1.14
N PHE A 120 -0.68 11.03 -0.99
CA PHE A 120 0.15 11.03 0.22
C PHE A 120 0.91 12.34 0.43
N HIS A 121 1.45 12.95 -0.64
CA HIS A 121 2.32 14.11 -0.51
C HIS A 121 1.52 15.36 -0.11
N HIS A 122 0.37 15.61 -0.71
CA HIS A 122 -0.48 16.73 -0.30
C HIS A 122 -1.14 16.48 1.07
N PHE A 123 -1.46 15.23 1.40
CA PHE A 123 -1.93 14.89 2.75
C PHE A 123 -0.87 15.24 3.82
N GLU A 124 0.40 14.91 3.58
CA GLU A 124 1.50 15.25 4.49
C GLU A 124 1.69 16.76 4.64
N GLU A 125 1.66 17.50 3.53
CA GLU A 125 1.79 18.96 3.56
C GLU A 125 0.68 19.60 4.42
N LEU A 126 -0.57 19.20 4.23
CA LEU A 126 -1.70 19.71 5.02
C LEU A 126 -1.58 19.35 6.50
N ARG A 127 -1.15 18.12 6.81
CA ARG A 127 -0.94 17.67 8.19
C ARG A 127 0.14 18.48 8.90
N GLU A 128 1.28 18.70 8.25
CA GLU A 128 2.36 19.52 8.79
C GLU A 128 1.90 20.96 9.07
N LEU A 129 1.12 21.56 8.16
CA LEU A 129 0.56 22.90 8.35
C LEU A 129 -0.39 22.99 9.56
N GLU A 130 -1.19 21.94 9.83
CA GLU A 130 -2.05 21.88 11.01
C GLU A 130 -1.27 21.68 12.32
N GLU A 131 -0.23 20.84 12.30
CA GLU A 131 0.66 20.61 13.45
C GLU A 131 1.42 21.90 13.83
N ILE A 132 1.87 22.69 12.85
CA ILE A 132 2.51 24.00 13.08
C ILE A 132 1.53 24.99 13.73
N LYS A 133 0.28 25.06 13.23
CA LYS A 133 -0.75 25.94 13.80
C LYS A 133 -1.09 25.62 15.24
N THR A 134 -1.13 24.33 15.60
CA THR A 134 -1.45 23.87 16.95
C THR A 134 -0.28 23.97 17.93
N SER A 135 0.95 23.98 17.44
CA SER A 135 2.18 24.15 18.24
C SER A 135 2.56 25.62 18.50
N SER A 136 1.87 26.57 17.85
CA SER A 136 2.14 28.02 17.95
C SER A 136 1.23 28.73 18.96
N ILE A 137 0.54 27.98 19.82
CA ILE A 137 -0.40 28.43 20.86
C ILE A 137 0.12 27.92 22.22
#